data_AF-A0A7J2GYI2-F1
#
_entry.id   AF-A0A7J2GYI2-F1
#
_cell.length_a   1.000
_cell.length_b   1.000
_cell.length_c   1.000
_cell.angle_alpha   90.00
_cell.angle_beta   90.00
_cell.angle_gamma   90.00
#
_symmetry.space_group_name_H-M   'P 1'
#
loop_
_entity.id
_entity.type
_entity.pdbx_description
1 polymer ?
#
loop_
_entity_poly.entity_id
_entity_poly.type
_entity_poly.pdbx_seq_one_letter_code
_entity_poly.pdbx_strand_id
1 'polypeptide(L)'
;MKEEISLKDVLKWARENPQKSSYLFLFALVFFGALVRTADLPHLSDQLLGLDPYVFYRYSTYIVERGHLPQSDTMRYWPFGFDVLKEGILHSYVNAYLYLLLRPFGITLMQVFQFYPVLFASLAFIVFYFLTYEVFGDRKIALLSVAFLEFVPAFLFRTAAGFADKESIAIFLIFTTLLFFIKSLKERERKKSYLYALVSGLALG
;
A
#
# COMPACT_ATOMS: atom_id res chain seq x y z
N MET A 1 -38.12 -5.32 21.09
CA MET A 1 -37.36 -6.50 21.54
C MET A 1 -36.25 -6.72 20.52
N LYS A 2 -35.02 -6.26 20.80
CA LYS A 2 -33.88 -6.52 19.89
C LYS A 2 -33.46 -7.96 20.17
N GLU A 3 -33.52 -8.82 19.16
CA GLU A 3 -32.93 -10.15 19.26
C GLU A 3 -31.44 -9.97 19.59
N GLU A 4 -31.02 -10.43 20.77
CA GLU A 4 -29.60 -10.45 21.14
C GLU A 4 -28.89 -11.49 20.26
N ILE A 5 -28.06 -11.01 19.34
CA ILE A 5 -27.22 -11.86 18.51
C ILE A 5 -26.23 -12.59 19.42
N SER A 6 -26.37 -13.91 19.56
CA SER A 6 -25.46 -14.72 20.36
C SER A 6 -24.14 -14.96 19.62
N LEU A 7 -23.04 -15.10 20.35
CA LEU A 7 -21.74 -15.54 19.79
C LEU A 7 -21.87 -16.86 19.01
N LYS A 8 -22.76 -17.75 19.45
CA LYS A 8 -23.02 -19.03 18.78
C LYS A 8 -23.63 -18.83 17.39
N ASP A 9 -24.50 -17.84 17.23
CA ASP A 9 -25.15 -17.53 15.95
C ASP A 9 -24.15 -16.93 14.96
N VAL A 10 -23.25 -16.07 15.44
CA VAL A 10 -22.15 -15.51 14.64
C VAL A 10 -21.19 -16.61 14.17
N LEU A 11 -20.78 -17.51 15.07
CA LEU A 11 -19.89 -18.62 14.74
C LEU A 11 -20.55 -19.60 13.76
N LYS A 12 -21.85 -19.86 13.91
CA LYS A 12 -22.63 -20.68 12.99
C LYS A 12 -22.67 -20.03 11.60
N TRP A 13 -23.05 -18.75 11.51
CA TRP A 13 -23.08 -18.01 10.25
C TRP A 13 -21.71 -17.96 9.56
N ALA A 14 -20.63 -17.74 10.32
CA ALA A 14 -19.27 -17.67 9.79
C ALA A 14 -18.81 -19.00 9.19
N ARG A 15 -19.28 -20.11 9.77
CA ARG A 15 -19.03 -21.48 9.29
C ARG A 15 -19.85 -21.79 8.02
N GLU A 16 -21.07 -21.26 7.94
CA GLU A 16 -21.95 -21.37 6.76
C GLU A 16 -21.49 -20.47 5.59
N ASN A 17 -20.82 -19.35 5.87
CA ASN A 17 -20.40 -18.36 4.88
C ASN A 17 -18.87 -18.13 4.89
N PRO A 18 -18.03 -19.14 4.60
CA PRO A 18 -16.58 -19.09 4.80
C PRO A 18 -15.88 -17.98 4.00
N GLN A 19 -16.39 -17.66 2.80
CA GLN A 19 -15.84 -16.58 1.99
C GLN A 19 -16.13 -15.20 2.59
N LYS A 20 -17.39 -14.94 2.95
CA LYS A 20 -17.81 -13.64 3.50
C LYS A 20 -17.16 -13.40 4.86
N SER A 21 -17.10 -14.43 5.70
CA SER A 21 -16.42 -14.34 7.00
C SER A 21 -14.93 -14.05 6.85
N SER A 22 -14.26 -14.65 5.85
CA SER A 22 -12.85 -14.36 5.59
C SER A 22 -12.62 -12.92 5.13
N TYR A 23 -13.49 -12.38 4.28
CA TYR A 23 -13.37 -10.98 3.85
C TYR A 23 -13.64 -9.99 4.98
N LEU A 24 -14.61 -10.28 5.87
CA LEU A 24 -14.83 -9.49 7.07
C LEU A 24 -13.63 -9.53 8.01
N PHE A 25 -13.01 -10.70 8.18
CA PHE A 25 -11.82 -10.83 9.02
C PHE A 25 -10.61 -10.13 8.41
N LEU A 26 -10.41 -10.24 7.09
CA LEU A 26 -9.38 -9.49 6.37
C LEU A 26 -9.58 -7.99 6.53
N PHE A 27 -10.81 -7.49 6.37
CA PHE A 27 -11.12 -6.08 6.58
C PHE A 27 -10.78 -5.66 8.01
N ALA A 28 -11.15 -6.46 9.02
CA ALA A 28 -10.82 -6.17 10.40
C ALA A 28 -9.31 -6.15 10.67
N LEU A 29 -8.54 -7.08 10.09
CA LEU A 29 -7.08 -7.10 10.19
C LEU A 29 -6.45 -5.84 9.58
N VAL A 30 -6.77 -5.55 8.32
CA VAL A 30 -6.24 -4.38 7.60
C VAL A 30 -6.65 -3.07 8.26
N PHE A 31 -7.89 -2.99 8.75
CA PHE A 31 -8.36 -1.83 9.49
C PHE A 31 -7.60 -1.66 10.81
N PHE A 32 -7.41 -2.74 11.57
CA PHE A 32 -6.66 -2.69 12.82
C PHE A 32 -5.19 -2.34 12.58
N GLY A 33 -4.55 -2.90 11.55
CA GLY A 33 -3.18 -2.54 11.19
C GLY A 33 -3.04 -1.11 10.66
N ALA A 34 -4.06 -0.55 10.01
CA ALA A 34 -4.11 0.87 9.66
C ALA A 34 -4.22 1.76 10.91
N LEU A 35 -5.01 1.36 11.90
CA LEU A 35 -5.09 2.07 13.19
C LEU A 35 -3.73 2.07 13.91
N VAL A 36 -3.05 0.92 13.97
CA VAL A 36 -1.72 0.82 14.57
C VAL A 36 -0.72 1.73 13.85
N ARG A 37 -0.74 1.76 12.51
CA ARG A 37 0.17 2.61 11.71
C ARG A 37 -0.11 4.11 11.83
N THR A 38 -1.34 4.49 12.18
CA THR A 38 -1.75 5.90 12.33
C THR A 38 -1.70 6.38 13.78
N ALA A 39 -1.31 5.52 14.73
CA ALA A 39 -1.28 5.86 16.15
C ALA A 39 -0.42 7.10 16.46
N ASP A 40 0.69 7.30 15.74
CA ASP A 40 1.59 8.44 15.94
C ASP A 40 1.20 9.70 15.15
N LEU A 41 0.14 9.65 14.34
CA LEU A 41 -0.29 10.78 13.51
C LEU A 41 -0.58 12.06 14.31
N PRO A 42 -1.19 12.04 15.51
CA PRO A 42 -1.41 13.25 16.30
C PRO A 42 -0.11 13.96 16.71
N HIS A 43 1.00 13.23 16.80
CA HIS A 43 2.32 13.78 17.15
C HIS A 43 3.10 14.29 15.93
N LEU A 44 2.66 13.92 14.72
CA LEU A 44 3.37 14.22 13.48
C LEU A 44 3.21 15.66 13.00
N SER A 45 2.21 16.42 13.46
CA SER A 45 1.97 17.81 13.04
C SER A 45 2.19 18.03 11.52
N ASP A 46 3.09 18.94 11.12
CA ASP A 46 3.50 19.17 9.72
C ASP A 46 4.86 18.51 9.38
N GLN A 47 5.16 17.38 10.00
CA GLN A 47 6.43 16.68 9.88
C GLN A 47 6.25 15.26 9.31
N LEU A 48 7.33 14.77 8.72
CA LEU A 48 7.51 13.40 8.28
C LEU A 48 8.54 12.68 9.17
N LEU A 49 8.40 11.36 9.27
CA LEU A 49 9.34 10.50 9.97
C LEU A 49 10.54 10.19 9.06
N GLY A 50 11.74 10.34 9.60
CA GLY A 50 12.98 10.13 8.85
C GLY A 50 13.37 11.32 7.97
N LEU A 51 14.51 11.19 7.30
CA LEU A 51 15.08 12.26 6.47
C LEU A 51 14.76 12.08 4.99
N ASP A 52 14.74 10.83 4.52
CA ASP A 52 14.54 10.48 3.11
C ASP A 52 13.21 10.99 2.52
N PRO A 53 12.07 10.95 3.25
CA PRO A 53 10.78 11.43 2.72
C PRO A 53 10.77 12.90 2.28
N TYR A 54 11.61 13.75 2.87
CA TYR A 54 11.67 15.17 2.51
C TYR A 54 12.22 15.41 1.10
N VAL A 55 13.07 14.51 0.59
CA VAL A 55 13.54 14.57 -0.82
C VAL A 55 12.36 14.36 -1.76
N PHE A 56 11.55 13.34 -1.48
CA PHE A 56 10.37 13.01 -2.27
C PHE A 56 9.25 14.05 -2.14
N TYR A 57 9.10 14.64 -0.95
CA TYR A 57 8.17 15.75 -0.73
C TYR A 57 8.52 16.96 -1.60
N ARG A 58 9.80 17.33 -1.66
CA ARG A 58 10.29 18.41 -2.53
C ARG A 58 10.08 18.09 -4.01
N TYR A 59 10.39 16.87 -4.43
CA TYR A 59 10.15 16.42 -5.80
C TYR A 59 8.66 16.45 -6.16
N SER A 60 7.79 16.03 -5.25
CA SER A 60 6.33 16.10 -5.45
C SER A 60 5.83 17.53 -5.53
N THR A 61 6.38 18.43 -4.71
CA THR A 61 6.10 19.88 -4.79
C THR A 61 6.48 20.42 -6.17
N TYR A 62 7.65 20.07 -6.66
CA TYR A 62 8.12 20.47 -7.99
C TYR A 62 7.23 19.93 -9.11
N ILE A 63 6.76 18.67 -9.02
CA ILE A 63 5.81 18.08 -9.97
C ILE A 63 4.46 18.82 -9.93
N VAL A 64 3.95 19.15 -8.74
CA VAL A 64 2.69 19.89 -8.60
C VAL A 64 2.78 21.27 -9.23
N GLU A 65 3.92 21.94 -9.08
CA GLU A 65 4.14 23.30 -9.60
C GLU A 65 4.43 23.33 -11.11
N ARG A 66 5.20 22.37 -11.63
CA ARG A 66 5.74 22.40 -13.00
C ARG A 66 5.31 21.25 -13.90
N GLY A 67 4.65 20.24 -13.36
CA GLY A 67 4.14 19.05 -14.06
C GLY A 67 5.18 17.95 -14.34
N HIS A 68 6.46 18.17 -14.05
CA HIS A 68 7.54 17.22 -14.32
C HIS A 68 8.73 17.46 -13.38
N LEU A 69 9.58 16.45 -13.17
CA LEU A 69 10.82 16.59 -12.39
C LEU A 69 11.94 17.29 -13.19
N PRO A 70 12.88 17.99 -12.50
CA PRO A 70 14.07 18.50 -13.18
C PRO A 70 14.98 17.32 -13.57
N GLN A 71 15.76 17.49 -14.64
CA GLN A 71 16.73 16.48 -15.05
C GLN A 71 17.87 16.34 -14.03
N SER A 72 18.31 17.46 -13.45
CA SER A 72 19.34 17.49 -12.41
C SER A 72 18.87 18.31 -11.21
N ASP A 73 18.99 17.73 -10.02
CA ASP A 73 18.78 18.39 -8.74
C ASP A 73 20.08 19.04 -8.27
N THR A 74 20.18 20.35 -8.49
CA THR A 74 21.36 21.16 -8.14
C THR A 74 21.53 21.38 -6.63
N MET A 75 20.51 21.07 -5.82
CA MET A 75 20.59 21.17 -4.36
C MET A 75 21.26 19.95 -3.73
N ARG A 76 21.48 18.87 -4.50
CA ARG A 76 22.21 17.68 -4.07
C ARG A 76 23.58 17.63 -4.76
N TYR A 77 24.61 17.17 -4.03
CA TYR A 77 25.97 16.99 -4.55
C TYR A 77 26.55 18.23 -5.25
N TRP A 78 26.51 19.37 -4.56
CA TRP A 78 27.11 20.61 -5.08
C TRP A 78 28.61 20.40 -5.40
N PRO A 79 29.13 20.89 -6.54
CA PRO A 79 28.45 21.67 -7.59
C PRO A 79 27.88 20.85 -8.76
N PHE A 80 27.98 19.52 -8.71
CA PHE A 80 27.68 18.65 -9.86
C PHE A 80 26.20 18.35 -10.06
N GLY A 81 25.40 18.45 -8.99
CA GLY A 81 23.98 18.09 -9.03
C GLY A 81 23.75 16.58 -8.95
N PHE A 82 22.48 16.18 -8.88
CA PHE A 82 22.06 14.79 -8.88
C PHE A 82 21.13 14.49 -10.05
N ASP A 83 21.42 13.44 -10.81
CA ASP A 83 20.51 12.94 -11.85
C ASP A 83 19.27 12.30 -11.22
N VAL A 84 18.13 12.99 -11.33
CA VAL A 84 16.88 12.60 -10.67
C VAL A 84 16.33 11.29 -11.20
N LEU A 85 16.69 10.89 -12.43
CA LEU A 85 16.26 9.61 -13.01
C LEU A 85 16.88 8.40 -12.30
N LYS A 86 17.95 8.60 -11.52
CA LYS A 86 18.55 7.56 -10.69
C LYS A 86 17.80 7.35 -9.37
N GLU A 87 16.83 8.21 -9.05
CA GLU A 87 15.97 8.08 -7.87
C GLU A 87 14.69 7.29 -8.20
N GLY A 88 14.03 6.78 -7.15
CA GLY A 88 12.68 6.20 -7.26
C GLY A 88 11.60 7.23 -7.58
N ILE A 89 11.53 7.71 -8.83
CA ILE A 89 10.64 8.81 -9.25
C ILE A 89 9.15 8.50 -9.11
N LEU A 90 8.76 7.22 -9.24
CA LEU A 90 7.36 6.78 -9.18
C LEU A 90 6.67 7.26 -7.90
N HIS A 91 7.36 7.14 -6.77
CA HIS A 91 6.83 7.55 -5.47
C HIS A 91 6.47 9.05 -5.45
N SER A 92 7.29 9.92 -6.06
CA SER A 92 7.01 11.36 -6.11
C SER A 92 5.83 11.68 -7.04
N TYR A 93 5.75 11.04 -8.21
CA TYR A 93 4.63 11.22 -9.11
C TYR A 93 3.31 10.74 -8.50
N VAL A 94 3.30 9.58 -7.86
CA VAL A 94 2.09 9.04 -7.21
C VAL A 94 1.60 9.99 -6.12
N ASN A 95 2.48 10.49 -5.25
CA ASN A 95 2.09 11.45 -4.22
C ASN A 95 1.58 12.77 -4.80
N ALA A 96 2.23 13.30 -5.84
CA ALA A 96 1.77 14.51 -6.53
C ALA A 96 0.37 14.33 -7.13
N TYR A 97 0.11 13.23 -7.83
CA TYR A 97 -1.21 12.97 -8.42
C TYR A 97 -2.29 12.66 -7.37
N LEU A 98 -1.94 11.95 -6.29
CA LEU A 98 -2.83 11.76 -5.14
C LEU A 98 -3.21 13.11 -4.54
N TYR A 99 -2.25 14.01 -4.37
CA TYR A 99 -2.53 15.37 -3.91
C TYR A 99 -3.43 16.14 -4.87
N LEU A 100 -3.19 16.10 -6.18
CA LEU A 100 -4.06 16.79 -7.14
C LEU A 100 -5.51 16.28 -7.08
N LEU A 101 -5.70 14.99 -6.84
CA LEU A 101 -7.01 14.37 -6.67
C LEU A 101 -7.68 14.74 -5.33
N LEU A 102 -6.88 14.88 -4.26
CA LEU A 102 -7.37 15.10 -2.89
C LEU A 102 -7.46 16.59 -2.49
N ARG A 103 -6.75 17.48 -3.19
CA ARG A 103 -6.74 18.94 -2.95
C ARG A 103 -8.14 19.57 -2.94
N PRO A 104 -9.11 19.19 -3.80
CA PRO A 104 -10.47 19.73 -3.74
C PRO A 104 -11.20 19.47 -2.42
N PHE A 105 -10.77 18.47 -1.66
CA PHE A 105 -11.31 18.13 -0.33
C PHE A 105 -10.57 18.85 0.81
N GLY A 106 -9.66 19.78 0.50
CA GLY A 106 -8.89 20.53 1.51
C GLY A 106 -7.69 19.77 2.07
N ILE A 107 -7.29 18.65 1.45
CA ILE A 107 -6.15 17.85 1.90
C ILE A 107 -4.84 18.47 1.40
N THR A 108 -3.87 18.66 2.30
CA THR A 108 -2.55 19.23 1.97
C THR A 108 -1.61 18.16 1.42
N LEU A 109 -0.57 18.58 0.70
CA LEU A 109 0.47 17.65 0.22
C LEU A 109 1.16 16.92 1.39
N MET A 110 1.38 17.60 2.50
CA MET A 110 1.96 17.00 3.71
C MET A 110 1.07 15.87 4.26
N GLN A 111 -0.24 16.10 4.34
CA GLN A 111 -1.18 15.07 4.76
C GLN A 111 -1.18 13.88 3.80
N VAL A 112 -1.09 14.10 2.48
CA VAL A 112 -0.96 13.00 1.51
C VAL A 112 0.28 12.16 1.82
N PHE A 113 1.43 12.79 2.04
CA PHE A 113 2.65 12.09 2.43
C PHE A 113 2.48 11.32 3.76
N GLN A 114 1.84 11.90 4.76
CA GLN A 114 1.61 11.23 6.04
C GLN A 114 0.74 9.98 5.92
N PHE A 115 -0.31 10.01 5.10
CA PHE A 115 -1.23 8.87 4.91
C PHE A 115 -0.78 7.88 3.83
N TYR A 116 0.08 8.29 2.91
CA TYR A 116 0.53 7.49 1.79
C TYR A 116 1.05 6.09 2.20
N PRO A 117 1.94 5.95 3.20
CA PRO A 117 2.42 4.64 3.64
C PRO A 117 1.30 3.71 4.08
N VAL A 118 0.35 4.25 4.84
CA VAL A 118 -0.78 3.50 5.41
C VAL A 118 -1.71 3.02 4.30
N LEU A 119 -1.98 3.88 3.30
CA LEU A 119 -2.79 3.53 2.14
C LEU A 119 -2.17 2.36 1.37
N PHE A 120 -0.92 2.48 0.97
CA PHE A 120 -0.26 1.45 0.16
C PHE A 120 0.02 0.17 0.95
N ALA A 121 0.33 0.26 2.25
CA ALA A 121 0.43 -0.92 3.10
C ALA A 121 -0.90 -1.67 3.22
N SER A 122 -2.01 -0.94 3.41
CA SER A 122 -3.35 -1.54 3.46
C SER A 122 -3.69 -2.27 2.17
N LEU A 123 -3.42 -1.64 1.02
CA LEU A 123 -3.58 -2.28 -0.29
C LEU A 123 -2.67 -3.50 -0.45
N ALA A 124 -1.41 -3.40 0.00
CA ALA A 124 -0.45 -4.50 -0.04
C ALA A 124 -0.96 -5.72 0.73
N PHE A 125 -1.52 -5.56 1.94
CA PHE A 125 -2.04 -6.68 2.72
C PHE A 125 -3.28 -7.33 2.12
N ILE A 126 -4.14 -6.53 1.46
CA ILE A 126 -5.26 -7.07 0.68
C ILE A 126 -4.73 -7.95 -0.47
N VAL A 127 -3.77 -7.44 -1.23
CA VAL A 127 -3.15 -8.20 -2.33
C VAL A 127 -2.41 -9.44 -1.81
N PHE A 128 -1.73 -9.32 -0.67
CA PHE A 128 -1.01 -10.41 -0.01
C PHE A 128 -1.95 -11.54 0.43
N TYR A 129 -3.14 -11.21 0.93
CA TYR A 129 -4.19 -12.20 1.19
C TYR A 129 -4.56 -12.98 -0.07
N PHE A 130 -4.78 -12.29 -1.20
CA PHE A 130 -5.12 -12.97 -2.45
C PHE A 130 -3.95 -13.79 -2.98
N LEU A 131 -2.72 -13.32 -2.84
CA LEU A 131 -1.51 -14.04 -3.21
C LEU A 131 -1.37 -15.35 -2.43
N THR A 132 -1.46 -15.28 -1.11
CA THR A 132 -1.34 -16.45 -0.23
C THR A 132 -2.50 -17.44 -0.45
N TYR A 133 -3.72 -16.94 -0.64
CA TYR A 133 -4.85 -17.77 -1.03
C TYR A 133 -4.64 -18.45 -2.39
N GLU A 134 -4.12 -17.72 -3.38
CA GLU A 134 -3.82 -18.29 -4.70
C GLU A 134 -2.76 -19.39 -4.62
N VAL A 135 -1.78 -19.27 -3.73
CA VAL A 135 -0.73 -20.28 -3.53
C VAL A 135 -1.26 -21.53 -2.82
N PHE A 136 -1.91 -21.36 -1.68
CA PHE A 136 -2.24 -22.46 -0.76
C PHE A 136 -3.67 -23.00 -0.90
N GLY A 137 -4.59 -22.25 -1.52
CA GLY A 137 -6.00 -22.63 -1.67
C GLY A 137 -6.80 -22.58 -0.35
N ASP A 138 -6.21 -22.14 0.75
CA ASP A 138 -6.85 -22.06 2.07
C ASP A 138 -6.92 -20.61 2.57
N ARG A 139 -8.15 -20.15 2.86
CA ARG A 139 -8.41 -18.79 3.37
C ARG A 139 -7.85 -18.59 4.78
N LYS A 140 -7.83 -19.62 5.63
CA LYS A 140 -7.28 -19.53 6.98
C LYS A 140 -5.78 -19.32 6.94
N ILE A 141 -5.08 -20.02 6.05
CA ILE A 141 -3.64 -19.83 5.82
C ILE A 141 -3.40 -18.40 5.35
N ALA A 142 -4.18 -17.91 4.39
CA ALA A 142 -4.06 -16.54 3.91
C ALA A 142 -4.28 -15.48 5.01
N LEU A 143 -5.34 -15.62 5.82
CA LEU A 143 -5.60 -14.72 6.95
C LEU A 143 -4.48 -14.76 7.98
N LEU A 144 -3.97 -15.95 8.29
CA LEU A 144 -2.87 -16.13 9.23
C LEU A 144 -1.58 -15.49 8.69
N SER A 145 -1.29 -15.64 7.41
CA SER A 145 -0.15 -14.98 6.75
C SER A 145 -0.25 -13.46 6.83
N VAL A 146 -1.42 -12.88 6.55
CA VAL A 146 -1.65 -11.43 6.70
C VAL A 146 -1.44 -11.01 8.15
N ALA A 147 -2.08 -11.68 9.10
CA ALA A 147 -1.95 -11.37 10.52
C ALA A 147 -0.49 -11.42 11.00
N PHE A 148 0.32 -12.37 10.52
CA PHE A 148 1.74 -12.39 10.88
C PHE A 148 2.50 -11.22 10.25
N LEU A 149 2.40 -11.04 8.93
CA LEU A 149 3.22 -10.05 8.24
C LEU A 149 2.85 -8.62 8.62
N GLU A 150 1.56 -8.35 8.81
CA GLU A 150 1.03 -7.01 9.09
C GLU A 150 1.53 -6.41 10.40
N PHE A 151 1.74 -7.25 11.42
CA PHE A 151 2.14 -6.82 12.76
C PHE A 151 3.62 -7.10 13.08
N VAL A 152 4.43 -7.54 12.11
CA VAL A 152 5.88 -7.65 12.31
C VAL A 152 6.48 -6.24 12.45
N PRO A 153 7.26 -5.95 13.52
CA PRO A 153 7.80 -4.61 13.78
C PRO A 153 8.60 -4.00 12.61
N ALA A 154 9.37 -4.83 11.90
CA ALA A 154 10.15 -4.39 10.75
C ALA A 154 9.28 -3.80 9.62
N PHE A 155 8.09 -4.39 9.41
CA PHE A 155 7.14 -3.93 8.40
C PHE A 155 6.33 -2.73 8.90
N LEU A 156 5.90 -2.76 10.17
CA LEU A 156 5.17 -1.66 10.80
C LEU A 156 5.96 -0.35 10.74
N PHE A 157 7.24 -0.37 11.13
CA PHE A 157 8.06 0.85 11.16
C PHE A 157 8.25 1.49 9.78
N ARG A 158 8.46 0.68 8.74
CA ARG A 158 8.68 1.15 7.35
C ARG A 158 7.40 1.54 6.61
N THR A 159 6.24 1.31 7.22
CA THR A 159 4.92 1.62 6.65
C THR A 159 4.03 2.43 7.58
N ALA A 160 4.61 2.99 8.65
CA ALA A 160 3.92 3.85 9.60
C ALA A 160 3.56 5.19 8.94
N ALA A 161 2.51 5.84 9.46
CA ALA A 161 2.15 7.18 9.03
C ALA A 161 3.35 8.13 9.18
N GLY A 162 3.55 9.01 8.19
CA GLY A 162 4.69 9.92 8.15
C GLY A 162 6.01 9.31 7.65
N PHE A 163 6.17 7.98 7.62
CA PHE A 163 7.35 7.33 7.01
C PHE A 163 7.16 7.15 5.50
N ALA A 164 7.03 8.28 4.79
CA ALA A 164 6.65 8.36 3.39
C ALA A 164 7.82 8.08 2.43
N ASP A 165 8.27 6.83 2.43
CA ASP A 165 9.34 6.34 1.56
C ASP A 165 8.78 5.42 0.44
N LYS A 166 9.65 5.02 -0.49
CA LYS A 166 9.33 4.16 -1.64
C LYS A 166 8.88 2.75 -1.26
N GLU A 167 9.22 2.27 -0.06
CA GLU A 167 8.98 0.89 0.36
C GLU A 167 7.50 0.52 0.37
N SER A 168 6.62 1.44 0.78
CA SER A 168 5.18 1.15 0.91
C SER A 168 4.53 0.79 -0.42
N ILE A 169 4.82 1.55 -1.48
CA ILE A 169 4.32 1.24 -2.83
C ILE A 169 5.09 0.06 -3.45
N ALA A 170 6.39 -0.06 -3.19
CA ALA A 170 7.20 -1.15 -3.71
C ALA A 170 6.63 -2.51 -3.26
N ILE A 171 6.26 -2.65 -1.98
CA ILE A 171 5.72 -3.91 -1.47
C ILE A 171 4.33 -4.20 -2.06
N PHE A 172 3.48 -3.18 -2.22
CA PHE A 172 2.21 -3.34 -2.94
C PHE A 172 2.42 -3.85 -4.37
N LEU A 173 3.37 -3.28 -5.11
CA LEU A 173 3.69 -3.66 -6.48
C LEU A 173 4.32 -5.06 -6.57
N ILE A 174 5.22 -5.42 -5.64
CA ILE A 174 5.81 -6.75 -5.55
C ILE A 174 4.71 -7.81 -5.34
N PHE A 175 3.80 -7.62 -4.36
CA PHE A 175 2.73 -8.57 -4.13
C PHE A 175 1.75 -8.64 -5.30
N THR A 176 1.48 -7.52 -5.95
CA THR A 176 0.64 -7.48 -7.16
C THR A 176 1.28 -8.26 -8.29
N THR A 177 2.57 -8.06 -8.53
CA THR A 177 3.36 -8.80 -9.51
C THR A 177 3.28 -10.30 -9.26
N LEU A 178 3.59 -10.74 -8.03
CA LEU A 178 3.56 -12.15 -7.68
C LEU A 178 2.16 -12.76 -7.79
N LEU A 179 1.12 -12.04 -7.36
CA LEU A 179 -0.27 -12.51 -7.46
C LEU A 179 -0.65 -12.78 -8.92
N PHE A 180 -0.45 -11.80 -9.79
CA PHE A 180 -0.85 -11.91 -11.18
C PHE A 180 0.05 -12.84 -11.98
N PHE A 181 1.33 -12.95 -11.62
CA PHE A 181 2.23 -13.97 -12.17
C PHE A 181 1.72 -15.38 -11.89
N ILE A 182 1.39 -15.70 -10.64
CA ILE A 182 0.88 -17.03 -10.27
C ILE A 182 -0.48 -17.30 -10.91
N LYS A 183 -1.38 -16.30 -10.93
CA LYS A 183 -2.67 -16.41 -11.64
C LYS A 183 -2.48 -16.69 -13.12
N SER A 184 -1.53 -16.03 -13.77
CA SER A 184 -1.21 -16.24 -15.19
C SER A 184 -0.77 -17.68 -15.46
N LEU A 185 0.03 -18.28 -14.56
CA LEU A 185 0.54 -19.65 -14.71
C LEU A 185 -0.54 -20.72 -14.50
N LYS A 186 -1.51 -20.46 -13.62
CA LYS A 186 -2.60 -21.41 -13.30
C LYS A 186 -3.79 -21.32 -14.26
N GLU A 187 -3.96 -20.19 -14.93
CA GLU A 187 -5.10 -19.92 -15.81
C GLU A 187 -5.03 -20.73 -17.10
N ARG A 188 -6.12 -21.44 -17.42
CA ARG A 188 -6.24 -22.26 -18.64
C ARG A 188 -6.74 -21.44 -19.82
N GLU A 189 -7.52 -20.40 -19.56
CA GLU A 189 -8.03 -19.52 -20.60
C GLU A 189 -6.94 -18.54 -21.06
N ARG A 190 -6.42 -18.74 -22.28
CA ARG A 190 -5.29 -17.95 -22.82
C ARG A 190 -5.48 -16.43 -22.72
N LYS A 191 -6.69 -15.92 -23.02
CA LYS A 191 -6.98 -14.48 -22.95
C LYS A 191 -6.80 -13.92 -21.54
N LYS A 192 -7.31 -14.63 -20.53
CA LYS A 192 -7.15 -14.25 -19.11
C LYS A 192 -5.71 -14.41 -18.65
N SER A 193 -5.03 -15.48 -19.06
CA SER A 193 -3.61 -15.68 -18.76
C SER A 193 -2.77 -14.51 -19.29
N TYR A 194 -2.96 -14.08 -20.54
CA TYR A 194 -2.27 -12.91 -21.08
C TYR A 194 -2.62 -11.60 -20.36
N LEU A 195 -3.88 -11.42 -19.95
CA LEU A 195 -4.27 -10.27 -19.16
C LEU A 195 -3.54 -10.26 -17.80
N TYR A 196 -3.48 -11.39 -17.11
CA TYR A 196 -2.73 -11.50 -15.85
C TYR A 196 -1.23 -11.29 -16.05
N ALA A 197 -0.64 -11.83 -17.10
CA ALA A 197 0.77 -11.59 -17.43
C ALA A 197 1.04 -10.10 -17.70
N LEU A 198 0.14 -9.42 -18.41
CA LEU A 198 0.25 -7.99 -18.68
C LEU A 198 0.17 -7.17 -17.38
N VAL A 199 -0.79 -7.46 -16.51
CA VAL A 199 -0.89 -6.79 -15.20
C VAL A 199 0.35 -7.05 -14.35
N SER A 200 0.87 -8.28 -14.36
CA SER A 200 2.12 -8.63 -13.67
C SER A 200 3.31 -7.84 -14.23
N GLY A 201 3.42 -7.71 -15.55
CA GLY A 201 4.50 -6.96 -16.19
C GLY A 201 4.42 -5.46 -15.90
N LEU A 202 3.21 -4.88 -15.92
CA LEU A 202 2.99 -3.47 -15.58
C LEU A 202 3.25 -3.15 -14.10
N ALA A 203 3.00 -4.10 -13.19
CA ALA A 203 3.31 -3.91 -11.78
C ALA A 203 4.82 -4.06 -11.48
N LEU A 204 5.55 -4.78 -12.33
CA LEU A 204 6.98 -5.03 -12.20
C LEU A 204 7.84 -3.88 -12.78
N GLY A 205 7.40 -3.29 -13.89
CA GLY A 205 8.11 -2.23 -14.61
C GLY A 205 7.90 -0.85 -13.98
#